data_AF-A0A183CJ31-F1
#
_entry.id   AF-A0A183CJ31-F1
#
_cell.length_a   1.000
_cell.length_b   1.000
_cell.length_c   1.000
_cell.angle_alpha   90.00
_cell.angle_beta   90.00
_cell.angle_gamma   90.00
#
_symmetry.space_group_name_H-M   'P 1'
#
loop_
_entity.id
_entity.type
_entity.pdbx_description
1 polymer ?
#
loop_
_entity_poly.entity_id
_entity_poly.type
_entity_poly.pdbx_seq_one_letter_code
_entity_poly.pdbx_strand_id
1 'polypeptide(L)'
;MSEPAPTTSSHSELDLAPLAPKCIQHGRFTYTQARQCLSDPLIEEVTEQVHITLGWQHAGHVETAVRRLMGEAVGHYRPKIDAVPIAIGVIKFREPIFILEDHNCVHVDVDVRMIVLKVNPGDGEDVLGGHLEITGTARKVYQDKLISGTAYGCLGLVCSPIIPGVKPGDVFRARFLGVQFLKNLCQIRAAPLSNITRF
;
A
#
# COMPACT_ATOMS: atom_id res chain seq x y z
N MET A 1 45.16 -4.06 44.58
CA MET A 1 44.48 -2.75 44.71
C MET A 1 44.07 -2.29 43.32
N SER A 2 42.76 -2.22 43.11
CA SER A 2 42.00 -1.30 42.25
C SER A 2 42.30 -1.22 40.74
N GLU A 3 41.30 -1.62 39.94
CA GLU A 3 41.02 -1.02 38.62
C GLU A 3 40.72 0.49 38.75
N PRO A 4 40.74 1.26 37.64
CA PRO A 4 39.55 1.35 36.79
C PRO A 4 39.83 1.29 35.27
N ALA A 5 38.81 0.87 34.52
CA ALA A 5 38.70 0.87 33.06
C ALA A 5 38.53 2.28 32.46
N PRO A 6 38.65 2.39 31.11
CA PRO A 6 37.78 3.30 30.36
C PRO A 6 37.06 2.61 29.18
N THR A 7 35.75 2.52 29.34
CA THR A 7 34.65 2.89 28.42
C THR A 7 34.91 3.20 26.93
N THR A 8 34.24 2.39 26.10
CA THR A 8 33.34 2.72 24.97
C THR A 8 33.81 3.64 23.83
N SER A 9 33.76 3.12 22.60
CA SER A 9 32.71 3.59 21.67
C SER A 9 32.36 2.50 20.66
N SER A 10 31.15 1.98 20.83
CA SER A 10 30.43 1.14 19.89
C SER A 10 29.91 2.02 18.75
N HIS A 11 30.50 1.95 17.56
CA HIS A 11 29.75 2.23 16.35
C HIS A 11 28.94 0.97 16.01
N SER A 12 27.78 0.83 16.64
CA SER A 12 26.75 -0.08 16.15
C SER A 12 26.17 0.55 14.88
N GLU A 13 26.63 0.08 13.72
CA GLU A 13 25.83 0.14 12.50
C GLU A 13 24.47 -0.46 12.85
N LEU A 14 23.45 0.40 12.86
CA LEU A 14 22.06 -0.02 12.89
C LEU A 14 21.80 -0.71 11.55
N ASP A 15 22.11 -2.00 11.51
CA ASP A 15 21.58 -2.95 10.53
C ASP A 15 20.05 -2.91 10.65
N LEU A 16 19.44 -1.96 9.93
CA LEU A 16 18.05 -2.05 9.51
C LEU A 16 17.99 -3.21 8.51
N ALA A 17 17.96 -4.42 9.06
CA ALA A 17 17.63 -5.62 8.32
C ALA A 17 16.38 -5.31 7.48
N PRO A 18 16.40 -5.56 6.15
CA PRO A 18 15.24 -5.35 5.32
C PRO A 18 14.19 -6.35 5.77
N LEU A 19 13.23 -5.87 6.57
CA LEU A 19 11.99 -6.57 6.86
C LEU A 19 11.23 -6.64 5.53
N ALA A 20 11.59 -7.61 4.69
CA ALA A 20 10.75 -8.05 3.59
C ALA A 20 9.44 -8.54 4.23
N PRO A 21 8.30 -7.85 4.02
CA PRO A 21 7.07 -8.34 4.59
C PRO A 21 6.66 -9.55 3.76
N LYS A 22 6.67 -10.72 4.43
CA LYS A 22 5.97 -11.91 3.97
C LYS A 22 4.55 -11.48 3.62
N CYS A 23 4.14 -11.73 2.37
CA CYS A 23 2.82 -11.41 1.83
C CYS A 23 1.72 -11.63 2.87
N ILE A 24 1.14 -10.54 3.37
CA ILE A 24 0.04 -10.57 4.33
C ILE A 24 -1.26 -10.57 3.54
N GLN A 25 -1.75 -11.76 3.20
CA GLN A 25 -3.14 -11.95 2.79
C GLN A 25 -4.02 -12.07 4.03
N HIS A 26 -4.39 -10.99 4.70
CA HIS A 26 -5.59 -10.94 5.56
C HIS A 26 -6.11 -9.49 5.55
N GLY A 27 -7.21 -9.28 4.81
CA GLY A 27 -8.03 -8.07 4.81
C GLY A 27 -7.97 -7.15 3.57
N ARG A 28 -7.78 -7.65 2.34
CA ARG A 28 -7.91 -6.78 1.15
C ARG A 28 -9.31 -6.18 1.11
N PHE A 29 -9.40 -4.86 0.95
CA PHE A 29 -10.68 -4.20 0.75
C PHE A 29 -11.34 -4.71 -0.53
N THR A 30 -12.65 -4.98 -0.43
CA THR A 30 -13.49 -5.03 -1.62
C THR A 30 -13.58 -3.63 -2.21
N TYR A 31 -13.91 -3.54 -3.50
CA TYR A 31 -14.10 -2.25 -4.16
C TYR A 31 -15.12 -1.36 -3.42
N THR A 32 -16.23 -1.94 -2.98
CA THR A 32 -17.28 -1.23 -2.23
C THR A 32 -16.77 -0.67 -0.90
N GLN A 33 -15.94 -1.44 -0.17
CA GLN A 33 -15.32 -0.96 1.07
C GLN A 33 -14.32 0.17 0.79
N ALA A 34 -13.46 0.01 -0.22
CA ALA A 34 -12.48 1.04 -0.57
C ALA A 34 -13.14 2.35 -1.04
N ARG A 35 -14.30 2.29 -1.72
CA ARG A 35 -15.05 3.49 -2.11
C ARG A 35 -15.51 4.33 -0.91
N GLN A 36 -15.70 3.73 0.26
CA GLN A 36 -16.04 4.48 1.47
C GLN A 36 -14.89 5.40 1.92
N CYS A 37 -13.66 5.16 1.45
CA CYS A 37 -12.49 5.99 1.71
C CYS A 37 -12.34 7.15 0.72
N LEU A 38 -13.23 7.33 -0.27
CA LEU A 38 -13.11 8.42 -1.26
C LEU A 38 -13.32 9.82 -0.66
N SER A 39 -13.82 9.92 0.57
CA SER A 39 -13.84 11.18 1.32
C SER A 39 -12.46 11.59 1.84
N ASP A 40 -11.50 10.66 1.85
CA ASP A 40 -10.12 10.94 2.23
C ASP A 40 -9.39 11.62 1.06
N PRO A 41 -8.81 12.81 1.25
CA PRO A 41 -8.08 13.51 0.19
C PRO A 41 -6.86 12.75 -0.34
N LEU A 42 -6.38 11.69 0.33
CA LEU A 42 -5.31 10.80 -0.15
C LEU A 42 -5.81 9.74 -1.14
N ILE A 43 -7.12 9.51 -1.21
CA ILE A 43 -7.72 8.44 -1.99
C ILE A 43 -8.46 9.00 -3.18
N GLU A 44 -8.28 8.35 -4.33
CA GLU A 44 -9.00 8.71 -5.55
C GLU A 44 -9.47 7.47 -6.30
N GLU A 45 -10.43 7.67 -7.19
CA GLU A 45 -10.90 6.65 -8.11
C GLU A 45 -10.37 6.96 -9.51
N VAL A 46 -9.67 6.01 -10.10
CA VAL A 46 -9.06 6.16 -11.43
C VAL A 46 -9.46 5.01 -12.34
N THR A 47 -9.38 5.24 -13.64
CA THR A 47 -9.50 4.20 -14.66
C THR A 47 -8.21 4.15 -15.47
N GLU A 48 -7.54 3.00 -15.47
CA GLU A 48 -6.32 2.80 -16.25
C GLU A 48 -6.60 1.86 -17.42
N GLN A 49 -6.22 2.28 -18.64
CA GLN A 49 -6.16 1.37 -19.78
C GLN A 49 -4.86 0.56 -19.73
N VAL A 50 -4.97 -0.77 -19.72
CA VAL A 50 -3.84 -1.70 -19.62
C VAL A 50 -3.86 -2.67 -20.79
N HIS A 51 -2.71 -2.80 -21.46
CA HIS A 51 -2.48 -3.88 -22.41
C HIS A 51 -1.86 -5.07 -21.68
N ILE A 52 -2.42 -6.26 -21.85
CA ILE A 52 -1.97 -7.48 -21.18
C ILE A 52 -1.69 -8.54 -22.25
N THR A 53 -0.50 -9.13 -22.18
CA THR A 53 -0.15 -10.33 -22.94
C THR A 53 -0.23 -11.54 -22.01
N LEU A 54 -1.07 -12.51 -22.36
CA LEU A 54 -1.22 -13.78 -21.67
C LEU A 54 -0.69 -14.91 -22.54
N GLY A 55 -0.17 -15.98 -21.95
CA GLY A 55 0.11 -17.19 -22.71
C GLY A 55 -1.19 -17.83 -23.24
N TRP A 56 -1.15 -18.45 -24.42
CA TRP A 56 -2.28 -19.13 -25.07
C TRP A 56 -3.00 -20.17 -24.19
N GLN A 57 -2.33 -20.76 -23.20
CA GLN A 57 -2.95 -21.67 -22.23
C GLN A 57 -4.07 -20.99 -21.41
N HIS A 58 -4.13 -19.66 -21.41
CA HIS A 58 -5.19 -18.88 -20.77
C HIS A 58 -6.30 -18.43 -21.73
N ALA A 59 -6.25 -18.78 -23.03
CA ALA A 59 -7.22 -18.32 -24.02
C ALA A 59 -8.68 -18.68 -23.68
N GLY A 60 -8.92 -19.85 -23.06
CA GLY A 60 -10.25 -20.24 -22.58
C GLY A 60 -10.71 -19.53 -21.30
N HIS A 61 -9.81 -18.81 -20.61
CA HIS A 61 -10.05 -18.22 -19.29
C HIS A 61 -9.41 -16.82 -19.14
N VAL A 62 -9.39 -16.03 -20.23
CA VAL A 62 -8.74 -14.71 -20.29
C VAL A 62 -9.24 -13.79 -19.17
N GLU A 63 -10.56 -13.74 -18.97
CA GLU A 63 -11.15 -12.87 -17.95
C GLU A 63 -10.65 -13.21 -16.54
N THR A 64 -10.66 -14.49 -16.18
CA THR A 64 -10.18 -14.97 -14.88
C THR A 64 -8.68 -14.68 -14.70
N ALA A 65 -7.88 -14.89 -15.75
CA ALA A 65 -6.45 -14.62 -15.72
C ALA A 65 -6.15 -13.12 -15.50
N VAL A 66 -6.84 -12.23 -16.23
CA VAL A 66 -6.70 -10.78 -16.06
C VAL A 66 -7.16 -10.33 -14.68
N ARG A 67 -8.32 -10.81 -14.19
CA ARG A 67 -8.81 -10.49 -12.84
C ARG A 67 -7.80 -10.87 -11.77
N ARG A 68 -7.18 -12.05 -11.88
CA ARG A 68 -6.13 -12.50 -10.97
C ARG A 68 -4.90 -11.59 -11.04
N LEU A 69 -4.41 -11.31 -12.24
CA LEU A 69 -3.25 -10.44 -12.45
C LEU A 69 -3.47 -9.04 -11.83
N MET A 70 -4.61 -8.42 -12.11
CA MET A 70 -4.94 -7.10 -11.56
C MET A 70 -5.13 -7.17 -10.04
N GLY A 71 -5.72 -8.25 -9.52
CA GLY A 71 -5.81 -8.48 -8.08
C GLY A 71 -4.44 -8.58 -7.41
N GLU A 72 -3.44 -9.17 -8.06
CA GLU A 72 -2.06 -9.23 -7.55
C GLU A 72 -1.38 -7.85 -7.52
N ALA A 73 -1.79 -6.90 -8.36
CA ALA A 73 -1.26 -5.53 -8.39
C ALA A 73 -1.68 -4.65 -7.19
N VAL A 74 -2.65 -5.08 -6.37
CA VAL A 74 -3.08 -4.34 -5.17
C VAL A 74 -1.92 -4.23 -4.18
N GLY A 75 -1.65 -2.99 -3.73
CA GLY A 75 -0.55 -2.65 -2.82
C GLY A 75 0.80 -2.38 -3.50
N HIS A 76 0.85 -2.52 -4.83
CA HIS A 76 2.03 -2.24 -5.63
C HIS A 76 1.94 -0.89 -6.33
N TYR A 77 3.04 -0.16 -6.38
CA TYR A 77 3.11 1.12 -7.09
C TYR A 77 2.91 0.92 -8.59
N ARG A 78 2.09 1.79 -9.19
CA ARG A 78 1.86 1.85 -10.62
C ARG A 78 2.36 3.18 -11.19
N PRO A 79 3.54 3.20 -11.86
CA PRO A 79 4.12 4.42 -12.41
C PRO A 79 3.20 5.14 -13.41
N LYS A 80 2.41 4.40 -14.19
CA LYS A 80 1.53 4.97 -15.22
C LYS A 80 0.44 5.89 -14.66
N ILE A 81 0.02 5.65 -13.42
CA ILE A 81 -1.01 6.44 -12.74
C ILE A 81 -0.47 7.15 -11.48
N ASP A 82 0.85 7.12 -11.27
CA ASP A 82 1.54 7.62 -10.06
C ASP A 82 0.83 7.30 -8.72
N ALA A 83 0.30 6.08 -8.60
CA ALA A 83 -0.56 5.71 -7.49
C ALA A 83 -0.41 4.25 -7.08
N VAL A 84 -0.98 3.90 -5.93
CA VAL A 84 -0.98 2.53 -5.38
C VAL A 84 -2.41 2.02 -5.29
N PRO A 85 -2.81 0.98 -6.06
CA PRO A 85 -4.15 0.42 -5.96
C PRO A 85 -4.41 -0.20 -4.60
N ILE A 86 -5.51 0.21 -3.95
CA ILE A 86 -6.01 -0.39 -2.71
C ILE A 86 -7.16 -1.37 -2.97
N ALA A 87 -7.89 -1.19 -4.07
CA ALA A 87 -8.90 -2.12 -4.53
C ALA A 87 -9.09 -2.05 -6.05
N ILE A 88 -9.39 -3.21 -6.66
CA ILE A 88 -9.73 -3.33 -8.07
C ILE A 88 -11.25 -3.41 -8.21
N GLY A 89 -11.80 -2.63 -9.11
CA GLY A 89 -13.22 -2.58 -9.44
C GLY A 89 -13.55 -3.33 -10.71
N VAL A 90 -14.42 -2.74 -11.51
CA VAL A 90 -14.82 -3.30 -12.80
C VAL A 90 -13.62 -3.29 -13.76
N ILE A 91 -13.41 -4.43 -14.42
CA ILE A 91 -12.47 -4.58 -15.52
C ILE A 91 -13.32 -4.72 -16.79
N LYS A 92 -13.23 -3.73 -17.67
CA LYS A 92 -13.93 -3.72 -18.95
C LYS A 92 -12.98 -4.19 -20.04
N PHE A 93 -13.32 -5.30 -20.68
CA PHE A 93 -12.58 -5.82 -21.81
C PHE A 93 -12.91 -5.01 -23.06
N ARG A 94 -11.88 -4.62 -23.80
CA ARG A 94 -12.03 -4.02 -25.13
C ARG A 94 -11.91 -5.12 -26.16
N GLU A 95 -12.85 -5.14 -27.08
CA GLU A 95 -12.81 -6.03 -28.23
C GLU A 95 -12.13 -5.34 -29.42
N PRO A 96 -11.47 -6.11 -30.31
CA PRO A 96 -11.32 -7.57 -30.25
C PRO A 96 -10.14 -8.03 -29.38
N ILE A 97 -10.23 -9.26 -28.86
CA ILE A 97 -9.11 -9.95 -28.21
C ILE A 97 -8.32 -10.68 -29.30
N PHE A 98 -7.01 -10.46 -29.36
CA PHE A 98 -6.18 -11.01 -30.43
C PHE A 98 -5.41 -12.23 -29.95
N ILE A 99 -5.48 -13.32 -30.71
CA ILE A 99 -4.56 -14.46 -30.56
C ILE A 99 -3.46 -14.27 -31.60
N LEU A 100 -2.22 -14.16 -31.13
CA LEU A 100 -1.04 -14.12 -32.01
C LEU A 100 -0.48 -15.52 -32.10
N GLU A 101 -0.83 -16.23 -33.18
CA GLU A 101 -0.44 -17.62 -33.42
C GLU A 101 1.07 -17.81 -33.40
N ASP A 102 1.82 -16.86 -33.98
CA ASP A 102 3.29 -16.91 -34.05
C ASP A 102 3.99 -16.83 -32.68
N HIS A 103 3.31 -16.29 -31.67
CA HIS A 103 3.87 -16.04 -30.34
C HIS A 103 3.21 -16.88 -29.23
N ASN A 104 2.25 -17.76 -29.58
CA ASN A 104 1.48 -18.54 -28.61
C ASN A 104 0.94 -17.69 -27.45
N CYS A 105 0.44 -16.49 -27.78
CA CYS A 105 -0.04 -15.53 -26.79
C CYS A 105 -1.36 -14.89 -27.19
N VAL A 106 -2.04 -14.36 -26.18
CA VAL A 106 -3.28 -13.62 -26.29
C VAL A 106 -3.03 -12.20 -25.83
N HIS A 107 -3.35 -11.24 -26.68
CA HIS A 107 -3.26 -9.82 -26.40
C HIS A 107 -4.65 -9.29 -26.09
N VAL A 108 -4.77 -8.62 -24.95
CA VAL A 108 -6.04 -8.07 -24.48
C VAL A 108 -5.83 -6.66 -23.93
N ASP A 109 -6.67 -5.75 -24.40
CA ASP A 109 -6.77 -4.40 -23.85
C ASP A 109 -7.93 -4.35 -22.86
N VAL A 110 -7.68 -3.80 -21.68
CA VAL A 110 -8.70 -3.64 -20.64
C VAL A 110 -8.68 -2.24 -20.04
N ASP A 111 -9.86 -1.75 -19.67
CA ASP A 111 -10.00 -0.60 -18.78
C ASP A 111 -10.27 -1.10 -17.36
N VAL A 112 -9.37 -0.76 -16.43
CA VAL A 112 -9.45 -1.20 -15.05
C VAL A 112 -9.81 -0.01 -14.18
N ARG A 113 -11.01 -0.05 -13.59
CA ARG A 113 -11.41 0.92 -12.58
C ARG A 113 -10.82 0.52 -11.23
N MET A 114 -10.21 1.45 -10.51
CA MET A 114 -9.49 1.19 -9.28
C MET A 114 -9.72 2.31 -8.26
N ILE A 115 -9.68 1.95 -6.98
CA ILE A 115 -9.49 2.91 -5.90
C ILE A 115 -8.01 2.87 -5.54
N VAL A 116 -7.37 4.04 -5.50
CA VAL A 116 -5.93 4.16 -5.35
C VAL A 116 -5.57 5.15 -4.25
N LEU A 117 -4.41 4.92 -3.62
CA LEU A 117 -3.73 5.89 -2.78
C LEU A 117 -2.82 6.75 -3.66
N LYS A 118 -2.97 8.07 -3.57
CA LYS A 118 -2.06 9.04 -4.20
C LYS A 118 -0.71 9.02 -3.49
N VAL A 119 0.36 8.86 -4.26
CA VAL A 119 1.74 8.82 -3.77
C VAL A 119 2.24 10.23 -3.46
N ASN A 120 1.94 11.16 -4.36
CA ASN A 120 2.23 12.58 -4.24
C ASN A 120 0.89 13.32 -4.26
N PRO A 121 0.25 13.58 -3.10
CA PRO A 121 -1.07 14.21 -3.10
C PRO A 121 -1.13 15.62 -3.72
N GLY A 122 0.01 16.23 -4.08
CA GLY A 122 0.12 17.47 -4.86
C GLY A 122 -0.27 18.72 -4.08
N ASP A 123 0.42 19.83 -4.35
CA ASP A 123 0.29 21.15 -3.71
C ASP A 123 -1.04 21.88 -4.05
N GLY A 124 -2.17 21.18 -4.00
CA GLY A 124 -3.48 21.84 -4.04
C GLY A 124 -3.68 22.70 -2.79
N GLU A 125 -4.44 23.79 -2.90
CA GLU A 125 -4.71 24.74 -1.80
C GLU A 125 -5.26 24.06 -0.52
N ASP A 126 -5.80 22.84 -0.61
CA ASP A 126 -6.27 22.03 0.53
C ASP A 126 -5.15 21.26 1.28
N VAL A 127 -3.96 21.09 0.68
CA VAL A 127 -2.82 20.35 1.26
C VAL A 127 -1.82 21.30 1.95
N LEU A 128 -1.90 22.61 1.69
CA LEU A 128 -0.96 23.63 2.17
C LEU A 128 -1.14 24.05 3.64
N GLY A 129 -2.10 23.48 4.37
CA GLY A 129 -2.27 23.74 5.80
C GLY A 129 -2.87 22.60 6.63
N GLY A 130 -3.24 21.48 6.00
CA GLY A 130 -3.98 20.39 6.64
C GLY A 130 -3.09 19.22 6.99
N HIS A 131 -3.03 18.86 8.26
CA HIS A 131 -2.50 17.56 8.67
C HIS A 131 -3.38 16.45 8.08
N LEU A 132 -2.91 15.78 7.02
CA LEU A 132 -3.62 14.64 6.44
C LEU A 132 -3.66 13.52 7.49
N GLU A 133 -4.85 13.19 7.99
CA GLU A 133 -5.04 12.13 8.97
C GLU A 133 -5.39 10.81 8.28
N ILE A 134 -4.77 9.73 8.75
CA ILE A 134 -5.05 8.37 8.28
C ILE A 134 -5.44 7.49 9.46
N THR A 135 -6.31 6.53 9.19
CA THR A 135 -6.67 5.50 10.16
C THR A 135 -5.89 4.22 9.88
N GLY A 136 -5.16 3.74 10.88
CA GLY A 136 -4.38 2.52 10.83
C GLY A 136 -4.88 1.48 11.82
N THR A 137 -4.63 0.21 11.51
CA THR A 137 -4.78 -0.91 12.44
C THR A 137 -3.40 -1.41 12.84
N ALA A 138 -3.10 -1.40 14.13
CA ALA A 138 -1.82 -1.88 14.64
C ALA A 138 -1.72 -3.40 14.48
N ARG A 139 -0.61 -3.88 13.92
CA ARG A 139 -0.31 -5.32 13.80
C ARG A 139 0.79 -5.76 14.74
N LYS A 140 1.83 -4.94 14.87
CA LYS A 140 2.96 -5.21 15.75
C LYS A 140 3.47 -3.90 16.35
N VAL A 141 3.75 -3.95 17.64
CA VAL A 141 4.28 -2.81 18.38
C VAL A 141 5.70 -3.17 18.79
N TYR A 142 6.67 -2.36 18.37
CA TYR A 142 8.07 -2.55 18.70
C TYR A 142 8.39 -1.65 19.89
N GLN A 143 8.70 -2.30 21.03
CA GLN A 143 9.06 -1.72 22.33
C GLN A 143 9.78 -0.36 22.17
N ASP A 144 8.98 0.70 22.13
CA ASP A 144 9.34 2.13 22.16
C ASP A 144 9.82 2.83 20.88
N LYS A 145 9.80 2.18 19.70
CA LYS A 145 10.28 2.83 18.46
C LYS A 145 9.19 3.14 17.46
N LEU A 146 8.33 2.15 17.17
CA LEU A 146 7.35 2.28 16.11
C LEU A 146 6.22 1.25 16.23
N ILE A 147 5.13 1.57 15.56
CA ILE A 147 4.01 0.67 15.29
C ILE A 147 4.09 0.26 13.83
N SER A 148 4.05 -1.05 13.58
CA SER A 148 3.82 -1.62 12.25
C SER A 148 2.36 -2.05 12.17
N GLY A 149 1.68 -1.65 11.10
CA GLY A 149 0.25 -1.86 10.94
C GLY A 149 -0.18 -1.92 9.49
N THR A 150 -1.48 -1.80 9.28
CA THR A 150 -2.08 -1.63 7.96
C THR A 150 -2.98 -0.41 7.91
N ALA A 151 -2.98 0.28 6.77
CA ALA A 151 -3.97 1.30 6.44
C ALA A 151 -4.69 0.89 5.15
N TYR A 152 -5.93 1.37 4.98
CA TYR A 152 -6.78 1.06 3.81
C TYR A 152 -6.87 -0.45 3.50
N GLY A 153 -6.94 -1.27 4.56
CA GLY A 153 -7.07 -2.73 4.51
C GLY A 153 -5.82 -3.52 4.13
N CYS A 154 -4.99 -2.99 3.23
CA CYS A 154 -3.92 -3.77 2.60
C CYS A 154 -2.55 -3.10 2.55
N LEU A 155 -2.46 -1.79 2.80
CA LEU A 155 -1.19 -1.07 2.71
C LEU A 155 -0.43 -1.17 4.01
N GLY A 156 0.87 -1.46 3.94
CA GLY A 156 1.73 -1.46 5.10
C GLY A 156 1.82 -0.05 5.69
N LEU A 157 1.73 0.06 7.02
CA LEU A 157 1.83 1.32 7.74
C LEU A 157 2.96 1.23 8.77
N VAL A 158 3.78 2.27 8.84
CA VAL A 158 4.72 2.48 9.94
C VAL A 158 4.46 3.83 10.57
N CYS A 159 4.15 3.81 11.87
CA CYS A 159 3.94 5.00 12.68
C CYS A 159 5.07 5.16 13.70
N SER A 160 5.73 6.32 13.71
CA SER A 160 6.82 6.65 14.65
C SER A 160 6.79 8.14 15.03
N PRO A 161 7.08 8.51 16.30
CA PRO A 161 7.33 7.62 17.44
C PRO A 161 6.07 6.81 17.82
N ILE A 162 6.25 5.82 18.71
CA ILE A 162 5.15 4.98 19.19
C ILE A 162 4.02 5.82 19.80
N ILE A 163 2.76 5.41 19.57
CA ILE A 163 1.60 5.93 20.29
C ILE A 163 1.51 5.17 21.63
N PRO A 164 1.63 5.84 22.79
CA PRO A 164 1.59 5.17 24.08
C PRO A 164 0.30 4.35 24.28
N GLY A 165 0.46 3.10 24.69
CA GLY A 165 -0.66 2.22 25.03
C GLY A 165 -1.39 1.58 23.84
N VAL A 166 -0.95 1.79 22.59
CA VAL A 166 -1.45 1.04 21.43
C VAL A 166 -0.97 -0.42 21.51
N LYS A 167 -1.88 -1.35 21.27
CA LYS A 167 -1.65 -2.79 21.23
C LYS A 167 -1.97 -3.35 19.84
N PRO A 168 -1.43 -4.53 19.48
CA PRO A 168 -1.86 -5.24 18.27
C PRO A 168 -3.39 -5.41 18.23
N GLY A 169 -4.00 -5.09 17.09
CA GLY A 169 -5.45 -5.09 16.89
C GLY A 169 -6.10 -3.72 17.03
N ASP A 170 -5.48 -2.77 17.73
CA ASP A 170 -6.06 -1.45 17.95
C ASP A 170 -6.15 -0.64 16.65
N VAL A 171 -7.25 0.11 16.52
CA VAL A 171 -7.42 1.13 15.49
C VAL A 171 -6.94 2.47 16.05
N PHE A 172 -6.11 3.17 15.30
CA PHE A 172 -5.55 4.46 15.70
C PHE A 172 -5.53 5.45 14.54
N ARG A 173 -5.57 6.74 14.88
CA ARG A 173 -5.37 7.83 13.92
C ARG A 173 -3.93 8.32 13.97
N ALA A 174 -3.37 8.63 12.81
CA ALA A 174 -2.02 9.14 12.66
C ALA A 174 -1.98 10.19 11.56
N ARG A 175 -1.02 11.09 11.62
CA ARG A 175 -0.73 12.04 10.55
C ARG A 175 0.06 11.34 9.46
N PHE A 176 -0.43 11.37 8.24
CA PHE A 176 0.31 10.94 7.05
C PHE A 176 1.52 11.84 6.83
N LEU A 177 2.68 11.22 6.59
CA LEU A 177 3.93 11.91 6.28
C LEU A 177 4.38 11.68 4.83
N GLY A 178 3.92 10.60 4.21
CA GLY A 178 4.33 10.19 2.88
C GLY A 178 4.30 8.68 2.72
N VAL A 179 4.76 8.24 1.55
CA VAL A 179 4.95 6.82 1.24
C VAL A 179 6.42 6.53 0.98
N GLN A 180 6.83 5.32 1.31
CA GLN A 180 8.14 4.78 0.98
C GLN A 180 7.97 3.48 0.23
N PHE A 181 8.77 3.30 -0.83
CA PHE A 181 8.79 2.07 -1.60
C PHE A 181 9.97 1.21 -1.18
N LEU A 182 9.67 0.01 -0.68
CA LEU A 182 10.66 -1.05 -0.46
C LEU A 182 10.56 -2.01 -1.64
N LYS A 183 11.39 -1.80 -2.66
CA LYS A 183 11.20 -2.38 -4.00
C LYS A 183 9.85 -1.94 -4.58
N ASN A 184 8.95 -2.89 -4.85
CA ASN A 184 7.63 -2.61 -5.44
C ASN A 184 6.51 -2.55 -4.39
N LEU A 185 6.84 -2.64 -3.10
CA LEU A 185 5.84 -2.61 -2.04
C LEU A 185 5.74 -1.21 -1.43
N CYS A 186 4.51 -0.68 -1.38
CA CYS A 186 4.23 0.59 -0.72
C CYS A 186 4.14 0.41 0.80
N GLN A 187 4.83 1.29 1.52
CA GLN A 187 4.69 1.47 2.97
C GLN A 187 4.36 2.93 3.26
N ILE A 188 3.23 3.17 3.93
CA ILE A 188 2.84 4.48 4.43
C ILE A 188 3.68 4.82 5.67
N ARG A 189 4.19 6.04 5.71
CA ARG A 189 4.86 6.63 6.87
C ARG A 189 3.91 7.59 7.56
N ALA A 190 3.84 7.50 8.88
CA ALA A 190 2.95 8.32 9.67
C ALA A 190 3.58 8.75 11.01
N ALA A 191 3.08 9.86 11.56
CA ALA A 191 3.38 10.33 12.89
C ALA A 191 2.15 10.20 13.80
N PRO A 192 2.33 9.95 15.10
CA PRO A 192 1.22 9.91 16.05
C PRO A 192 0.51 11.26 16.13
N LEU A 193 -0.83 11.24 16.20
CA LEU A 193 -1.60 12.42 16.63
C LEU A 193 -1.55 12.49 18.16
N SER A 194 -1.47 13.71 18.70
CA SER A 194 -1.39 13.94 20.16
C SER A 194 -2.62 13.43 20.92
N ASN A 195 -3.74 13.20 20.23
CA ASN A 195 -4.99 12.75 20.82
C ASN A 195 -5.32 11.34 20.31
N ILE A 196 -5.19 10.34 21.18
CA ILE A 196 -5.64 8.98 20.88
C ILE A 196 -7.16 8.95 21.00
N THR A 197 -7.87 8.91 19.87
CA THR A 197 -9.29 8.52 19.88
C THR A 197 -9.33 7.00 19.75
N ARG A 198 -9.68 6.31 20.84
CA ARG A 198 -9.99 4.87 20.80
C ARG A 198 -11.41 4.72 20.24
N PHE A 199 -11.57 3.90 19.20
CA PHE A 199 -12.87 3.52 18.64
C PHE A 199 -13.18 2.08 19.01
#